data_AF-A0A0C3GIF9-F1
#
_entry.id   AF-A0A0C3GIF9-F1
#
_cell.length_a   1.000
_cell.length_b   1.000
_cell.length_c   1.000
_cell.angle_alpha   90.00
_cell.angle_beta   90.00
_cell.angle_gamma   90.00
#
_symmetry.space_group_name_H-M   'P 1'
#
loop_
_entity.id
_entity.type
_entity.pdbx_description
1 polymer ?
#
loop_
_entity_poly.entity_id
_entity_poly.type
_entity_poly.pdbx_seq_one_letter_code
_entity_poly.pdbx_strand_id
1 'polypeptide(L)'
;MSGKGGKSGKAGGKAGGDGKSTSRSSKAGLQFPVGRIHRLLKKGNYAQRVGAGAPVYLAAVLEYLAAEILELAGNAARDNKKHRIVPRHLQLAVRNDEELSKLLGDVIISQGGVVPHIDAALLPTKSGKGKKDGASQEV
;
A
#
# COMPACT_ATOMS: atom_id res chain seq x y z
N MET A 1 -21.43 -40.83 58.70
CA MET A 1 -20.59 -39.64 58.95
C MET A 1 -19.81 -39.39 57.66
N SER A 2 -20.38 -38.62 56.72
CA SER A 2 -20.19 -37.16 56.54
C SER A 2 -18.73 -36.76 56.32
N GLY A 3 -18.44 -36.25 55.13
CA GLY A 3 -17.11 -35.79 54.72
C GLY A 3 -17.03 -35.40 53.23
N LYS A 4 -18.00 -34.64 52.74
CA LYS A 4 -18.04 -34.05 51.39
C LYS A 4 -17.17 -32.79 51.38
N GLY A 5 -16.16 -32.74 50.52
CA GLY A 5 -15.26 -31.59 50.38
C GLY A 5 -14.82 -31.41 48.93
N GLY A 6 -15.74 -30.97 48.07
CA GLY A 6 -15.38 -30.45 46.75
C GLY A 6 -15.22 -28.93 46.80
N LYS A 7 -14.25 -28.38 46.05
CA LYS A 7 -14.55 -27.51 44.90
C LYS A 7 -13.31 -27.09 44.11
N SER A 8 -13.39 -27.43 42.82
CA SER A 8 -13.03 -26.61 41.66
C SER A 8 -11.59 -26.12 41.52
N GLY A 9 -10.84 -26.90 40.74
CA GLY A 9 -9.86 -26.34 39.83
C GLY A 9 -10.50 -25.25 38.96
N LYS A 10 -9.74 -24.17 38.73
CA LYS A 10 -10.12 -23.07 37.86
C LYS A 10 -10.01 -23.52 36.39
N ALA A 11 -10.89 -24.43 36.01
CA ALA A 11 -11.20 -24.73 34.62
C ALA A 11 -11.83 -23.49 33.98
N GLY A 12 -11.37 -23.19 32.76
CA GLY A 12 -12.02 -22.37 31.73
C GLY A 12 -13.10 -21.39 32.22
N GLY A 13 -12.67 -20.23 32.72
CA GLY A 13 -13.58 -19.17 33.13
C GLY A 13 -13.97 -18.25 31.97
N LYS A 14 -15.15 -18.55 31.39
CA LYS A 14 -16.02 -17.69 30.57
C LYS A 14 -15.54 -17.31 29.16
N ALA A 15 -16.18 -17.96 28.18
CA ALA A 15 -16.71 -17.27 27.00
C ALA A 15 -17.46 -16.01 27.48
N GLY A 16 -16.76 -14.89 27.46
CA GLY A 16 -17.23 -13.61 27.98
C GLY A 16 -17.96 -12.85 26.88
N GLY A 17 -19.26 -13.10 26.78
CA GLY A 17 -20.25 -12.19 26.20
C GLY A 17 -20.30 -12.11 24.68
N ASP A 18 -21.48 -12.35 24.13
CA ASP A 18 -21.92 -11.93 22.80
C ASP A 18 -22.02 -10.39 22.67
N GLY A 19 -21.01 -9.67 23.16
CA GLY A 19 -20.80 -8.28 22.82
C GLY A 19 -20.14 -8.22 21.45
N LYS A 20 -20.63 -7.36 20.54
CA LYS A 20 -19.97 -7.10 19.26
C LYS A 20 -18.48 -6.82 19.51
N SER A 21 -17.61 -7.80 19.21
CA SER A 21 -16.18 -7.66 19.43
C SER A 21 -15.62 -6.69 18.40
N THR A 22 -15.32 -5.45 18.80
CA THR A 22 -14.70 -4.47 17.90
C THR A 22 -13.29 -4.91 17.53
N SER A 23 -13.01 -4.97 16.22
CA SER A 23 -11.70 -5.38 15.72
C SER A 23 -10.61 -4.39 16.17
N ARG A 24 -9.36 -4.87 16.28
CA ARG A 24 -8.22 -3.99 16.59
C ARG A 24 -7.98 -2.92 15.52
N SER A 25 -8.28 -3.23 14.25
CA SER A 25 -8.23 -2.26 13.14
C SER A 25 -9.26 -1.15 13.34
N SER A 26 -10.52 -1.51 13.61
CA SER A 26 -11.60 -0.55 13.87
C SER A 26 -11.31 0.33 15.10
N LYS A 27 -10.72 -0.24 16.17
CA LYS A 27 -10.29 0.52 17.35
C LYS A 27 -9.16 1.51 17.05
N ALA A 28 -8.33 1.23 16.05
CA ALA A 28 -7.21 2.07 15.64
C ALA A 28 -7.56 3.02 14.48
N GLY A 29 -8.77 2.94 13.91
CA GLY A 29 -9.17 3.73 12.74
C GLY A 29 -8.49 3.32 11.44
N LEU A 30 -8.00 2.06 11.34
CA LEU A 30 -7.25 1.57 10.18
C LEU A 30 -8.10 0.65 9.31
N GLN A 31 -7.96 0.77 7.98
CA GLN A 31 -8.47 -0.19 7.01
C GLN A 31 -7.63 -1.48 6.99
N PHE A 32 -6.32 -1.37 7.23
CA PHE A 32 -5.40 -2.49 7.20
C PHE A 32 -5.59 -3.44 8.41
N PRO A 33 -5.37 -4.76 8.23
CA PRO A 33 -5.69 -5.75 9.24
C PRO A 33 -4.61 -5.87 10.32
N VAL A 34 -4.70 -5.07 11.40
CA VAL A 34 -3.81 -5.11 12.58
C VAL A 34 -3.71 -6.53 13.16
N GLY A 35 -4.83 -7.26 13.14
CA GLY A 35 -4.92 -8.67 13.55
C GLY A 35 -3.92 -9.57 12.82
N ARG A 36 -3.92 -9.46 11.49
CA ARG A 36 -3.09 -10.24 10.57
C ARG A 36 -1.62 -9.84 10.70
N ILE A 37 -1.33 -8.55 10.75
CA ILE A 37 0.03 -8.03 10.88
C ILE A 37 0.68 -8.52 12.18
N HIS A 38 -0.03 -8.49 13.31
CA HIS A 38 0.49 -9.05 14.56
C HIS A 38 0.84 -10.54 14.43
N ARG A 39 -0.01 -11.32 13.77
CA ARG A 39 0.25 -12.75 13.53
C ARG A 39 1.48 -12.96 12.64
N LEU A 40 1.64 -12.15 11.60
CA LEU A 40 2.79 -12.22 10.69
C LEU A 40 4.09 -11.85 11.42
N LEU A 41 4.09 -10.79 12.24
CA LEU A 41 5.25 -10.41 13.06
C LEU A 41 5.69 -11.52 14.01
N LYS A 42 4.75 -12.23 14.66
CA LYS A 42 5.08 -13.37 15.53
C LYS A 42 5.63 -14.57 14.75
N LYS A 43 5.12 -14.82 13.53
CA LYS A 43 5.58 -15.94 12.69
C LYS A 43 6.89 -15.64 11.96
N GLY A 44 7.25 -14.37 11.79
CA GLY A 44 8.46 -13.95 11.09
C GLY A 44 9.74 -14.05 11.90
N ASN A 45 9.68 -14.50 13.16
CA ASN A 45 10.84 -14.69 14.04
C ASN A 45 11.74 -13.46 14.20
N TYR A 46 11.18 -12.24 14.10
CA TYR A 46 11.94 -11.00 14.24
C TYR A 46 12.43 -10.74 15.67
N ALA A 47 11.69 -11.21 16.68
CA ALA A 47 12.01 -11.09 18.09
C ALA A 47 11.23 -12.11 18.93
N GLN A 48 11.70 -12.38 20.15
CA GLN A 48 11.03 -13.28 21.11
C GLN A 48 9.62 -12.81 21.52
N ARG A 49 9.41 -11.49 21.61
CA ARG A 49 8.12 -10.87 21.95
C ARG A 49 7.83 -9.73 21.00
N VAL A 50 6.53 -9.55 20.69
CA VAL A 50 6.01 -8.44 19.90
C VAL A 50 5.11 -7.61 20.80
N GLY A 51 5.44 -6.33 20.97
CA GLY A 51 4.64 -5.38 21.75
C GLY A 51 3.26 -5.15 21.13
N ALA A 52 2.27 -4.82 21.95
CA ALA A 52 0.88 -4.67 21.48
C ALA A 52 0.68 -3.52 20.47
N GLY A 53 1.46 -2.44 20.59
CA GLY A 53 1.40 -1.27 19.70
C GLY A 53 2.16 -1.45 18.38
N ALA A 54 3.18 -2.31 18.32
CA ALA A 54 3.98 -2.55 17.12
C ALA A 54 3.14 -2.91 15.86
N PRO A 55 2.18 -3.86 15.92
CA PRO A 55 1.35 -4.17 14.75
C PRO A 55 0.36 -3.07 14.38
N VAL A 56 0.02 -2.16 15.30
CA VAL A 56 -0.85 -1.01 15.00
C VAL A 56 -0.05 0.01 14.20
N TYR A 57 1.14 0.37 14.70
CA TYR A 57 2.03 1.32 14.04
C TYR A 57 2.43 0.84 12.64
N LEU A 58 2.88 -0.41 12.52
CA LEU A 58 3.24 -0.97 11.22
C LEU A 58 2.03 -1.02 10.26
N ALA A 59 0.83 -1.33 10.75
CA ALA A 59 -0.37 -1.31 9.91
C ALA A 59 -0.66 0.10 9.36
N ALA A 60 -0.53 1.14 10.20
CA ALA A 60 -0.73 2.52 9.78
C ALA A 60 0.30 2.93 8.71
N VAL A 61 1.58 2.59 8.88
CA VAL A 61 2.62 2.89 7.88
C VAL A 61 2.35 2.17 6.56
N LEU A 62 1.98 0.88 6.60
CA LEU A 62 1.65 0.13 5.38
C LEU A 62 0.40 0.67 4.68
N GLU A 63 -0.60 1.10 5.44
CA GLU A 63 -1.82 1.72 4.90
C GLU A 63 -1.51 3.07 4.26
N TYR A 64 -0.67 3.90 4.90
CA TYR A 64 -0.23 5.18 4.37
C TYR A 64 0.52 5.01 3.04
N LEU A 65 1.52 4.14 2.97
CA LEU A 65 2.27 3.90 1.74
C LEU A 65 1.38 3.34 0.61
N ALA A 66 0.42 2.47 0.95
CA ALA A 66 -0.51 1.95 -0.03
C ALA A 66 -1.45 3.06 -0.56
N ALA A 67 -1.93 3.94 0.31
CA ALA A 67 -2.77 5.07 -0.08
C ALA A 67 -2.00 6.04 -1.00
N GLU A 68 -0.76 6.39 -0.66
CA GLU A 68 0.08 7.29 -1.46
C GLU A 68 0.30 6.76 -2.89
N ILE A 69 0.72 5.48 -3.01
CA ILE A 69 0.93 4.85 -4.31
C ILE A 69 -0.38 4.77 -5.11
N LEU A 70 -1.51 4.46 -4.46
CA LEU A 70 -2.81 4.35 -5.12
C LEU A 70 -3.36 5.70 -5.57
N GLU A 71 -3.12 6.78 -4.81
CA GLU A 71 -3.51 8.14 -5.17
C GLU A 71 -2.77 8.57 -6.45
N LEU A 72 -1.43 8.48 -6.45
CA LEU A 72 -0.61 8.84 -7.60
C LEU A 72 -0.90 7.97 -8.82
N ALA A 73 -1.06 6.65 -8.64
CA ALA A 73 -1.41 5.74 -9.73
C ALA A 73 -2.84 5.96 -10.24
N GLY A 74 -3.76 6.39 -9.38
CA GLY A 74 -5.11 6.80 -9.74
C GLY A 74 -5.10 8.06 -10.60
N ASN A 75 -4.28 9.05 -10.24
CA ASN A 75 -4.06 10.26 -11.03
C ASN A 75 -3.46 9.91 -12.41
N ALA A 76 -2.42 9.07 -12.46
CA ALA A 76 -1.85 8.59 -13.71
C ALA A 76 -2.86 7.81 -14.57
N ALA A 77 -3.77 7.04 -13.97
CA ALA A 77 -4.84 6.36 -14.69
C ALA A 77 -5.83 7.37 -15.30
N ARG A 78 -6.22 8.38 -14.53
CA ARG A 78 -7.13 9.46 -14.94
C ARG A 78 -6.54 10.26 -16.10
N ASP A 79 -5.25 10.60 -16.04
CA ASP A 79 -4.55 11.34 -17.10
C ASP A 79 -4.50 10.55 -18.42
N ASN A 80 -4.40 9.22 -18.31
CA ASN A 80 -4.48 8.30 -19.45
C ASN A 80 -5.93 7.97 -19.88
N LYS A 81 -6.93 8.69 -19.33
CA LYS A 81 -8.35 8.51 -19.60
C LYS A 81 -8.83 7.08 -19.32
N LYS A 82 -8.33 6.45 -18.26
CA LYS A 82 -8.69 5.10 -17.81
C LYS A 82 -9.31 5.13 -16.42
N HIS A 83 -10.30 4.26 -16.20
CA HIS A 83 -10.93 4.08 -14.89
C HIS A 83 -10.28 2.99 -14.02
N ARG A 84 -9.36 2.20 -14.58
CA ARG A 84 -8.68 1.10 -13.89
C ARG A 84 -7.18 1.34 -13.82
N ILE A 85 -6.61 1.19 -12.64
CA ILE A 85 -5.16 1.16 -12.45
C ILE A 85 -4.58 -0.12 -13.07
N VAL A 86 -3.54 0.03 -13.88
CA VAL A 86 -2.78 -1.07 -14.50
C VAL A 86 -1.29 -0.91 -14.14
N PRO A 87 -0.42 -1.93 -14.35
CA PRO A 87 0.99 -1.84 -13.96
C PRO A 87 1.74 -0.62 -14.52
N ARG A 88 1.39 -0.16 -15.73
CA ARG A 88 1.91 1.09 -16.30
C ARG A 88 1.66 2.31 -15.40
N HIS A 89 0.47 2.44 -14.82
CA HIS A 89 0.13 3.57 -13.95
C HIS A 89 0.92 3.51 -12.63
N LEU A 90 1.13 2.32 -12.07
CA LEU A 90 1.99 2.12 -10.90
C LEU A 90 3.44 2.52 -11.21
N GLN A 91 3.97 2.11 -12.37
CA GLN A 91 5.32 2.49 -12.78
C GLN A 91 5.48 4.00 -12.95
N LEU A 92 4.52 4.66 -13.60
CA LEU A 92 4.55 6.11 -13.78
C LEU A 92 4.46 6.86 -12.44
N ALA A 93 3.58 6.41 -11.54
CA ALA A 93 3.45 6.98 -10.21
C ALA A 93 4.76 6.86 -9.41
N VAL A 94 5.34 5.65 -9.34
CA VAL A 94 6.55 5.39 -8.56
C VAL A 94 7.77 6.11 -9.13
N ARG A 95 7.95 6.16 -10.46
CA ARG A 95 9.17 6.72 -11.07
C ARG A 95 9.15 8.24 -11.24
N ASN A 96 7.98 8.87 -11.19
CA ASN A 96 7.86 10.33 -11.20
C ASN A 96 7.87 10.96 -9.80
N ASP A 97 7.75 10.14 -8.74
CA ASP A 97 7.88 10.58 -7.36
C ASP A 97 9.27 10.25 -6.80
N GLU A 98 9.95 11.24 -6.22
CA GLU A 98 11.34 11.09 -5.78
C GLU A 98 11.48 10.09 -4.62
N GLU A 99 10.58 10.17 -3.64
CA GLU A 99 10.64 9.35 -2.43
C GLU A 99 10.31 7.89 -2.74
N LEU A 100 9.27 7.65 -3.53
CA LEU A 100 8.88 6.32 -3.99
C LEU A 100 9.90 5.72 -4.94
N SER A 101 10.47 6.51 -5.85
CA SER A 101 11.52 6.04 -6.76
C SER A 101 12.76 5.60 -5.99
N LYS A 102 13.12 6.32 -4.92
CA LYS A 102 14.20 5.94 -4.00
C LYS A 102 13.85 4.69 -3.20
N LEU A 103 12.65 4.64 -2.62
CA LEU A 103 12.19 3.49 -1.82
C LEU A 103 12.12 2.19 -2.64
N LEU A 104 11.73 2.31 -3.91
CA LEU A 104 11.52 1.18 -4.84
C LEU A 104 12.56 1.15 -5.97
N GLY A 105 13.76 1.68 -5.71
CA GLY A 105 14.85 1.79 -6.70
C GLY A 105 15.12 0.47 -7.41
N ASP A 106 15.36 -0.58 -6.63
CA ASP A 106 15.73 -1.92 -7.09
C ASP A 106 14.53 -2.85 -7.33
N VAL A 107 13.30 -2.32 -7.29
CA VAL A 107 12.08 -3.11 -7.50
C VAL A 107 11.65 -3.04 -8.96
N ILE A 108 11.47 -4.20 -9.58
CA ILE A 108 10.95 -4.33 -10.95
C ILE A 108 9.43 -4.46 -10.93
N ILE A 109 8.74 -3.49 -11.52
CA ILE A 109 7.29 -3.56 -11.74
C ILE A 109 7.03 -4.25 -13.08
N SER A 110 6.60 -5.51 -13.01
CA SER A 110 6.24 -6.29 -14.19
C SER A 110 5.17 -5.58 -15.02
N GLN A 111 5.36 -5.53 -16.35
CA GLN A 111 4.47 -4.80 -17.29
C GLN A 111 4.39 -3.28 -17.07
N GLY A 112 5.34 -2.68 -16.36
CA GLY A 112 5.38 -1.23 -16.09
C GLY A 112 5.96 -0.38 -17.22
N GLY A 113 6.90 -0.91 -18.01
CA GLY A 113 7.71 -0.14 -18.95
C GLY A 113 8.60 0.90 -18.25
N VAL A 114 8.97 1.97 -18.95
CA VAL A 114 9.83 3.05 -18.43
C VAL A 114 9.22 4.43 -18.63
N VAL A 115 9.62 5.43 -17.84
CA VAL A 115 9.22 6.82 -18.08
C VAL A 115 9.78 7.25 -19.44
N PRO A 116 8.98 7.83 -20.35
CA PRO A 116 9.48 8.27 -21.65
C PRO A 116 10.58 9.32 -21.47
N HIS A 117 11.76 9.03 -21.99
CA HIS A 117 12.91 9.92 -21.95
C HIS A 117 13.77 9.68 -23.19
N ILE A 118 14.10 10.76 -23.91
CA ILE A 118 15.02 10.75 -25.05
C ILE A 118 16.13 11.73 -24.70
N ASP A 119 17.37 11.26 -24.72
CA ASP A 119 18.53 12.13 -24.50
C ASP A 119 18.57 13.24 -25.56
N ALA A 120 18.89 14.46 -25.14
CA ALA A 120 18.86 15.62 -26.02
C ALA A 120 19.78 15.48 -27.25
N ALA A 121 20.89 14.72 -27.13
CA ALA A 121 21.80 14.45 -28.24
C ALA A 121 21.20 13.56 -29.33
N LEU A 122 20.15 12.79 -29.00
CA LEU A 122 19.44 11.91 -29.93
C LEU A 122 18.31 12.62 -30.67
N LEU A 123 17.98 13.85 -30.29
CA LEU A 123 16.96 14.64 -30.97
C LEU A 123 17.49 15.13 -32.33
N PRO A 124 16.63 15.24 -33.35
CA PRO A 124 17.02 15.79 -34.63
C PRO A 124 17.64 17.18 -34.44
N THR A 125 18.85 17.37 -34.96
CA THR A 125 19.44 18.71 -35.05
C THR A 125 18.57 19.51 -36.02
N LYS A 126 18.21 20.76 -35.66
CA LYS A 126 17.30 21.58 -36.48
C LYS A 126 17.85 21.76 -37.90
N SER A 127 17.41 20.95 -38.84
CA SER A 127 17.50 21.21 -40.27
C SER A 127 16.12 21.62 -40.77
N GLY A 128 15.90 22.93 -40.95
CA GLY A 128 14.78 23.49 -41.71
C GLY A 128 13.75 24.27 -40.90
N LYS A 129 13.78 25.60 -41.04
CA LYS A 129 12.60 26.47 -40.85
C LYS A 129 11.53 26.05 -41.87
N GLY A 130 10.63 25.14 -41.49
CA GLY A 130 9.34 24.97 -42.15
C GLY A 130 8.37 26.01 -41.61
N LYS A 131 7.98 26.96 -42.46
CA LYS A 131 6.98 28.01 -42.21
C LYS A 131 5.70 27.37 -41.62
N LYS A 132 5.29 27.78 -40.42
CA LYS A 132 3.93 27.54 -39.93
C LYS A 132 3.01 28.46 -40.73
N ASP A 133 2.43 27.96 -41.81
CA ASP A 133 1.14 28.48 -42.29
C ASP A 133 0.05 27.75 -41.51
N GLY A 134 -0.79 28.53 -40.83
CA GLY A 134 -1.81 28.04 -39.93
C GLY A 134 -2.90 27.26 -40.68
N ALA A 135 -3.36 26.18 -40.05
CA ALA A 135 -4.67 25.62 -40.33
C ALA A 135 -5.20 24.96 -39.05
N SER A 136 -6.15 25.66 -38.43
CA SER A 136 -7.06 25.15 -37.41
C SER A 136 -7.78 23.91 -37.93
N GLN A 137 -7.90 22.87 -37.11
CA GLN A 137 -9.03 21.93 -37.22
C GLN A 137 -9.45 21.50 -35.81
N GLU A 138 -10.52 22.13 -35.32
CA GLU A 138 -11.57 21.44 -34.58
C GLU A 138 -12.26 20.49 -35.56
N VAL A 139 -12.44 19.22 -35.19
CA VAL A 139 -13.73 18.57 -34.88
C VAL A 139 -13.47 17.37 -33.98
#